data_AF-A0A958GQF4-F1
#
_entry.id   AF-A0A958GQF4-F1
#
_cell.length_a   1.000
_cell.length_b   1.000
_cell.length_c   1.000
_cell.angle_alpha   90.00
_cell.angle_beta   90.00
_cell.angle_gamma   90.00
#
_symmetry.space_group_name_H-M   'P 1'
#
loop_
_entity.id
_entity.type
_entity.pdbx_description
1 polymer ?
#
loop_
_entity_poly.entity_id
_entity_poly.type
_entity_poly.pdbx_seq_one_letter_code
_entity_poly.pdbx_strand_id
1 'polypeptide(L)'
;MTDDADFRRATRRLLFPEPEPVQSIPGAGTSAAAESDKHARVKVTINLDGDIVAHFKEQAKCEGIPYQSLINRTLREFMLGAKPERMAKEVGGVLLDDHEFLEQLSLIVHQKMAAQQNK
;
A
#
# COMPACT_ATOMS: atom_id res chain seq x y z
N MET A 1 59.81 -8.38 -30.03
CA MET A 1 58.84 -9.21 -29.29
C MET A 1 57.53 -8.44 -29.16
N THR A 2 56.79 -8.35 -30.26
CA THR A 2 55.52 -7.60 -30.38
C THR A 2 54.76 -8.28 -31.51
N ASP A 3 53.93 -9.28 -31.19
CA ASP A 3 53.01 -9.89 -32.16
C ASP A 3 51.95 -10.82 -31.55
N ASP A 4 52.05 -11.16 -30.25
CA ASP A 4 51.07 -12.06 -29.62
C ASP A 4 49.74 -11.35 -29.27
N ALA A 5 49.80 -10.05 -28.95
CA ALA A 5 48.60 -9.27 -28.62
C ALA A 5 47.71 -9.01 -29.86
N ASP A 6 48.32 -8.70 -31.00
CA ASP A 6 47.60 -8.44 -32.24
C ASP A 6 47.01 -9.72 -32.84
N PHE A 7 47.73 -10.84 -32.73
CA PHE A 7 47.22 -12.15 -33.13
C PHE A 7 45.99 -12.57 -32.31
N ARG A 8 46.04 -12.37 -30.98
CA ARG A 8 44.88 -12.63 -30.09
C ARG A 8 43.70 -11.72 -30.39
N ARG A 9 43.96 -10.46 -30.76
CA ARG A 9 42.91 -9.50 -31.14
C ARG A 9 42.26 -9.88 -32.47
N ALA A 10 43.06 -10.30 -33.45
CA ALA A 10 42.59 -10.73 -34.76
C ALA A 10 41.77 -12.03 -34.66
N THR A 11 42.25 -13.03 -33.92
CA THR A 11 41.52 -14.30 -33.71
C THR A 11 40.22 -14.08 -32.94
N ARG A 12 40.21 -13.22 -31.92
CA ARG A 12 38.98 -12.86 -31.19
C ARG A 12 37.94 -12.23 -32.12
N ARG A 13 38.35 -11.36 -33.03
CA ARG A 13 37.44 -10.67 -33.96
C ARG A 13 36.84 -11.60 -35.02
N LEU A 14 37.57 -12.64 -35.41
CA LEU A 14 37.08 -13.69 -36.32
C LEU A 14 36.13 -14.67 -35.63
N LEU A 15 36.45 -15.09 -34.40
CA LEU A 15 35.66 -16.06 -33.64
C LEU A 15 34.40 -15.43 -33.01
N PHE A 16 34.49 -14.15 -32.63
CA PHE A 16 33.41 -13.39 -32.03
C PHE A 16 33.23 -12.08 -32.83
N PRO A 17 32.49 -12.12 -33.95
CA PRO A 17 32.11 -10.90 -34.63
C PRO A 17 31.41 -9.97 -33.62
N GLU A 18 31.83 -8.71 -33.58
CA GLU A 18 31.19 -7.68 -32.74
C GLU A 18 29.69 -7.71 -33.03
N PRO A 19 28.83 -7.88 -32.01
CA PRO A 19 27.41 -7.89 -32.24
C PRO A 19 27.02 -6.53 -32.82
N GLU A 20 26.38 -6.55 -34.00
CA GLU A 20 25.70 -5.39 -34.56
C GLU A 20 24.85 -4.73 -33.46
N PRO A 21 24.68 -3.39 -33.44
CA PRO A 21 23.85 -2.73 -32.45
C PRO A 21 22.38 -3.16 -32.66
N VAL A 22 21.99 -4.26 -32.02
CA VAL A 22 20.64 -4.80 -32.08
C VAL A 22 19.76 -3.82 -31.32
N GLN A 23 18.83 -3.19 -32.02
CA GLN A 23 17.74 -2.44 -31.38
C GLN A 23 17.10 -3.36 -30.33
N SER A 24 17.00 -2.84 -29.11
CA SER A 24 16.48 -3.56 -27.94
C SER A 24 15.22 -4.33 -28.30
N ILE A 25 15.24 -5.66 -28.14
CA ILE A 25 14.08 -6.50 -28.35
C ILE A 25 12.99 -6.05 -27.37
N PRO A 26 11.77 -5.71 -27.85
CA PRO A 26 10.65 -5.37 -26.98
C PRO A 26 10.39 -6.54 -26.01
N GLY A 27 10.43 -6.27 -24.70
CA GLY A 27 10.27 -7.29 -23.65
C GLY A 27 11.57 -7.73 -22.96
N ALA A 28 12.73 -7.17 -23.32
CA ALA A 28 13.95 -7.31 -22.54
C ALA A 28 13.86 -6.52 -21.22
N GLY A 29 13.16 -7.09 -20.23
CA GLY A 29 13.36 -6.92 -18.78
C GLY A 29 13.20 -5.53 -18.15
N THR A 30 13.01 -4.45 -18.89
CA THR A 30 12.97 -3.08 -18.33
C THR A 30 11.55 -2.59 -18.07
N SER A 31 10.53 -3.16 -18.73
CA SER A 31 9.14 -2.72 -18.61
C SER A 31 8.41 -3.21 -17.35
N ALA A 32 8.95 -4.20 -16.64
CA ALA A 32 8.36 -4.70 -15.38
C ALA A 32 8.67 -3.80 -14.17
N ALA A 33 9.61 -2.86 -14.29
CA ALA A 33 10.05 -2.00 -13.19
C ALA A 33 9.18 -0.75 -12.97
N ALA A 34 8.17 -0.51 -13.82
CA ALA A 34 7.35 0.70 -13.76
C ALA A 34 6.14 0.59 -12.81
N GLU A 35 5.76 -0.61 -12.39
CA GLU A 35 4.73 -0.78 -11.38
C GLU A 35 5.39 -0.80 -10.00
N SER A 36 5.33 0.33 -9.29
CA SER A 36 5.69 0.37 -7.88
C SER A 36 4.70 -0.54 -7.14
N ASP A 37 5.14 -1.73 -6.76
CA ASP A 37 4.40 -2.61 -5.88
C ASP A 37 4.07 -1.82 -4.60
N LYS A 38 2.79 -1.43 -4.44
CA LYS A 38 2.31 -0.62 -3.31
C LYS A 38 2.56 -1.31 -1.96
N HIS A 39 3.01 -2.56 -1.98
CA HIS A 39 3.30 -3.39 -0.82
C HIS A 39 4.75 -3.88 -0.75
N ALA A 40 5.69 -3.22 -1.45
CA ALA A 40 7.11 -3.50 -1.31
C ALA A 40 7.52 -3.47 0.18
N ARG A 41 8.04 -4.60 0.68
CA ARG A 41 8.47 -4.72 2.08
C ARG A 41 9.75 -3.93 2.28
N VAL A 42 9.66 -2.84 3.03
CA VAL A 42 10.82 -2.05 3.43
C VAL A 42 11.27 -2.49 4.82
N LYS A 43 12.57 -2.81 4.96
CA LYS A 43 13.17 -3.11 6.27
C LYS A 43 13.47 -1.79 6.99
N VAL A 44 12.82 -1.57 8.12
CA VAL A 44 13.05 -0.41 8.99
C VAL A 44 13.48 -0.88 10.37
N THR A 45 14.33 -0.08 11.03
CA THR A 45 14.67 -0.28 12.44
C THR A 45 13.94 0.80 13.24
N ILE A 46 13.05 0.39 14.13
CA ILE A 46 12.29 1.27 15.01
C ILE A 46 12.39 0.76 16.44
N ASN A 47 12.40 1.67 17.41
CA ASN A 47 12.25 1.32 18.82
C ASN A 47 10.76 1.32 19.15
N LEU A 48 10.29 0.22 19.73
CA LEU A 48 8.93 0.08 20.27
C LEU A 48 9.04 -0.19 21.75
N ASP A 49 8.11 0.36 22.53
CA ASP A 49 8.06 0.13 23.96
C ASP A 49 7.78 -1.35 24.27
N GLY A 50 8.35 -1.83 25.38
CA GLY A 50 8.32 -3.24 25.73
C GLY A 50 6.92 -3.80 26.00
N ASP A 51 6.05 -2.96 26.56
CA ASP A 51 4.63 -3.24 26.80
C ASP A 51 3.83 -3.38 25.50
N ILE A 52 4.07 -2.50 24.52
CA ILE A 52 3.48 -2.59 23.18
C ILE A 52 3.89 -3.91 22.52
N VAL A 53 5.18 -4.27 22.58
CA VAL A 53 5.67 -5.53 22.03
C VAL A 53 5.06 -6.74 22.75
N ALA A 54 4.89 -6.67 24.07
CA ALA A 54 4.27 -7.73 24.86
C ALA A 54 2.80 -7.95 24.44
N HIS A 55 2.04 -6.86 24.30
CA HIS A 55 0.64 -6.88 23.85
C HIS A 55 0.49 -7.56 22.48
N PHE A 56 1.27 -7.13 21.49
CA PHE A 56 1.21 -7.71 20.15
C PHE A 56 1.70 -9.16 20.10
N LYS A 57 2.62 -9.57 20.97
CA LYS A 57 3.05 -10.98 21.07
C LYS A 57 1.95 -11.87 21.63
N GLU A 58 1.20 -11.40 22.61
CA GLU A 58 0.08 -12.15 23.18
C GLU A 58 -1.05 -12.29 22.15
N GLN A 59 -1.45 -11.18 21.53
CA GLN A 59 -2.49 -11.19 20.51
C GLN A 59 -2.11 -12.04 19.28
N ALA A 60 -0.85 -12.00 18.86
CA ALA A 60 -0.31 -12.84 17.79
C ALA A 60 -0.44 -14.34 18.09
N LYS A 61 -0.25 -14.76 19.34
CA LYS A 61 -0.44 -16.17 19.74
C LYS A 61 -1.90 -16.60 19.62
N CYS A 62 -2.83 -15.75 20.00
CA CYS A 62 -4.27 -16.02 19.88
C CYS A 62 -4.72 -16.11 18.42
N GLU A 63 -4.19 -15.26 17.55
CA GLU A 63 -4.55 -15.22 16.12
C GLU A 63 -3.75 -16.21 15.25
N GLY A 64 -2.68 -16.80 15.77
CA GLY A 64 -1.81 -17.71 15.02
C GLY A 64 -0.96 -17.04 13.93
N ILE A 65 -0.75 -15.72 14.02
CA ILE A 65 0.04 -14.94 13.05
C ILE A 65 1.29 -14.36 13.71
N PRO A 66 2.39 -14.10 12.96
CA PRO A 66 3.56 -13.43 13.54
C PRO A 66 3.22 -12.01 14.05
N TYR A 67 3.74 -11.63 15.21
CA TYR A 67 3.47 -10.31 15.81
C TYR A 67 3.89 -9.14 14.91
N GLN A 68 4.93 -9.31 14.07
CA GLN A 68 5.33 -8.30 13.07
C GLN A 68 4.26 -8.11 11.99
N SER A 69 3.64 -9.20 11.54
CA SER A 69 2.54 -9.15 10.57
C SER A 69 1.31 -8.49 11.18
N LEU A 70 1.03 -8.78 12.46
CA LEU A 70 -0.04 -8.15 13.21
C LEU A 70 0.18 -6.63 13.35
N ILE A 71 1.37 -6.20 13.75
CA ILE A 71 1.73 -4.77 13.82
C ILE A 71 1.52 -4.08 12.46
N ASN A 72 2.02 -4.68 11.38
CA ASN A 72 1.83 -4.12 10.04
C ASN A 72 0.35 -4.05 9.63
N ARG A 73 -0.46 -5.04 10.00
CA ARG A 73 -1.91 -5.03 9.74
C ARG A 73 -2.58 -3.90 10.50
N THR A 74 -2.30 -3.77 11.80
CA THR A 74 -2.85 -2.71 12.64
C THR A 74 -2.44 -1.31 12.15
N LEU A 75 -1.18 -1.13 11.75
CA LEU A 75 -0.72 0.14 11.17
C LEU A 75 -1.43 0.44 9.85
N ARG A 76 -1.67 -0.56 9.00
CA ARG A 76 -2.46 -0.38 7.77
C ARG A 76 -3.90 0.01 8.07
N GLU A 77 -4.53 -0.66 9.04
CA GLU A 77 -5.88 -0.32 9.48
C GLU A 77 -5.95 1.11 10.02
N PHE A 78 -4.95 1.53 10.80
CA PHE A 78 -4.84 2.90 11.30
C PHE A 78 -4.67 3.93 10.16
N MET A 79 -3.77 3.67 9.20
CA MET A 79 -3.58 4.53 8.03
C MET A 79 -4.83 4.61 7.15
N LEU A 80 -5.57 3.51 7.05
CA LEU A 80 -6.84 3.44 6.36
C LEU A 80 -7.98 4.08 7.19
N GLY A 81 -7.69 4.74 8.32
CA GLY A 81 -8.68 5.27 9.23
C GLY A 81 -9.39 4.16 9.99
N ALA A 82 -9.77 4.42 11.24
CA ALA A 82 -10.66 3.52 11.97
C ALA A 82 -11.90 3.28 11.10
N LYS A 83 -12.23 2.01 10.81
CA LYS A 83 -13.45 1.60 10.08
C LYS A 83 -14.68 2.49 10.38
N PRO A 84 -15.00 2.84 11.64
CA PRO A 84 -16.15 3.72 11.91
C PRO A 84 -16.00 5.14 11.37
N GLU A 85 -14.82 5.76 11.39
CA GLU A 85 -14.64 7.14 10.91
C GLU A 85 -14.68 7.23 9.39
N ARG A 86 -14.08 6.27 8.68
CA ARG A 86 -14.21 6.19 7.21
C ARG A 86 -15.64 5.89 6.81
N MET A 87 -16.26 4.88 7.41
CA MET A 87 -17.67 4.58 7.15
C MET A 87 -18.56 5.77 7.49
N ALA A 88 -18.33 6.48 8.59
CA ALA A 88 -19.11 7.67 8.94
C ALA A 88 -18.92 8.81 7.93
N LYS A 89 -17.73 8.99 7.35
CA LYS A 89 -17.50 9.96 6.27
C LYS A 89 -18.19 9.55 4.98
N GLU A 90 -18.09 8.29 4.59
CA GLU A 90 -18.72 7.76 3.36
C GLU A 90 -20.25 7.77 3.48
N VAL A 91 -20.79 7.23 4.57
CA VAL A 91 -22.22 7.25 4.89
C VAL A 91 -22.71 8.69 5.06
N GLY A 92 -21.92 9.55 5.72
CA GLY A 92 -22.23 10.97 5.85
C GLY A 92 -22.37 11.67 4.50
N GLY A 93 -21.48 11.39 3.54
CA GLY A 93 -21.61 11.90 2.17
C GLY A 93 -22.89 11.42 1.49
N VAL A 94 -23.15 10.11 1.51
CA VAL A 94 -24.35 9.51 0.90
C VAL A 94 -25.65 10.07 1.50
N LEU A 95 -25.70 10.23 2.83
CA LEU A 95 -26.88 10.76 3.52
C LEU A 95 -27.08 12.26 3.29
N LEU A 96 -26.02 13.02 3.04
CA LEU A 96 -26.13 14.45 2.73
C LEU A 96 -26.51 14.71 1.27
N ASP A 97 -26.23 13.76 0.37
CA ASP A 97 -26.62 13.84 -1.05
C ASP A 97 -28.10 13.43 -1.27
N ASP A 98 -28.71 12.72 -0.33
CA ASP A 98 -30.12 12.33 -0.38
C ASP A 98 -31.03 13.46 0.12
N HIS A 99 -31.55 14.25 -0.82
CA HIS A 99 -32.46 15.36 -0.54
C HIS A 99 -33.77 14.92 0.11
N GLU A 100 -34.32 13.76 -0.25
CA GLU A 100 -35.58 13.26 0.31
C GLU A 100 -35.40 12.88 1.79
N PHE A 101 -34.28 12.23 2.10
CA PHE A 101 -33.89 11.92 3.47
C PHE A 101 -33.75 13.19 4.32
N LEU A 102 -33.10 14.25 3.81
CA LEU A 102 -32.90 15.50 4.56
C LEU A 102 -34.22 16.24 4.86
N GLU A 103 -35.18 16.22 3.94
CA GLU A 103 -36.51 16.80 4.15
C GLU A 103 -37.28 16.04 5.24
N GLN A 104 -37.26 14.71 5.19
CA GLN A 104 -37.88 13.87 6.20
C GLN A 104 -37.23 14.05 7.58
N LEU A 105 -35.89 14.13 7.62
CA LEU A 105 -35.13 14.38 8.84
C LEU A 105 -35.49 15.73 9.47
N SER A 106 -35.56 16.78 8.64
CA SER A 106 -35.96 18.13 9.08
C SER A 106 -37.35 18.11 9.74
N LEU A 107 -38.32 17.45 9.11
CA LEU A 107 -39.69 17.36 9.63
C LEU A 107 -39.73 16.66 10.99
N ILE A 108 -39.02 15.54 11.13
CA ILE A 108 -38.97 14.75 12.37
C ILE A 108 -38.28 15.54 13.49
N VAL A 109 -37.19 16.24 13.20
CA VAL A 109 -36.46 17.05 14.19
C VAL A 109 -37.34 18.19 14.69
N HIS A 110 -38.06 18.89 13.81
CA HIS A 110 -38.98 19.95 14.21
C HIS A 110 -40.13 19.42 15.07
N GLN A 111 -40.70 18.26 14.75
CA GLN A 111 -41.73 17.63 15.55
C GLN A 111 -41.22 17.22 16.95
N LYS A 112 -40.01 16.66 17.05
CA LYS A 112 -39.40 16.32 18.34
C LYS A 112 -39.06 17.55 19.18
N MET A 113 -38.56 18.62 18.57
CA MET A 113 -38.30 19.89 19.25
C MET A 113 -39.60 20.49 19.82
N ALA A 114 -40.69 20.48 19.04
CA ALA A 114 -41.99 20.95 19.49
C ALA A 114 -42.57 20.09 20.64
N ALA A 115 -42.35 18.78 20.62
CA ALA A 115 -42.77 17.88 21.69
C ALA A 115 -41.95 18.03 22.98
N GLN A 116 -40.70 18.47 22.89
CA GLN A 116 -39.84 18.73 24.05
C GLN A 116 -40.09 20.09 24.71
N GLN A 117 -40.61 21.08 23.98
CA GLN A 117 -40.96 22.40 24.53
C GLN A 117 -42.31 22.43 25.28
N ASN A 118 -43.12 21.36 25.15
CA ASN A 118 -44.42 21.22 25.80
C ASN A 118 -44.37 20.33 27.06
N LYS A 119 -43.19 20.16 27.65
CA LYS A 119 -42.93 19.36 28.84
C LYS A 119 -42.14 20.18 29.85
#